data_AF-A0A7C7Y6Q0-F1
#
_entry.id   AF-A0A7C7Y6Q0-F1
#
_cell.length_a   1.000
_cell.length_b   1.000
_cell.length_c   1.000
_cell.angle_alpha   90.00
_cell.angle_beta   90.00
_cell.angle_gamma   90.00
#
_symmetry.space_group_name_H-M   'P 1'
#
loop_
_entity.id
_entity.type
_entity.pdbx_description
1 polymer ?
#
loop_
_entity_poly.entity_id
_entity_poly.type
_entity_poly.pdbx_seq_one_letter_code
_entity_poly.pdbx_strand_id
1 'polypeptide(L)' 'LVIGGIYTIQRATTETRVPYLHKIPVLGAAFVSKKVADSRKELLIFVTPRIVVNPDLADN' A
#
# COMPACT_ATOMS: atom_id res chain seq x y z
N LEU A 1 -5.72 -23.42 -0.17
CA LEU A 1 -5.19 -22.95 -1.47
C LEU A 1 -4.98 -21.43 -1.41
N VAL A 2 -3.92 -20.92 -2.04
CA VAL A 2 -3.80 -19.47 -2.33
C VAL A 2 -4.61 -19.19 -3.58
N ILE A 3 -5.60 -18.32 -3.47
CA ILE A 3 -6.44 -17.94 -4.62
C ILE A 3 -5.87 -16.70 -5.30
N GLY A 4 -5.20 -15.83 -4.53
CA GLY A 4 -4.53 -14.67 -5.09
C GLY A 4 -3.89 -13.79 -4.02
N GLY A 5 -3.18 -12.77 -4.48
CA GLY A 5 -2.66 -11.69 -3.67
C GLY A 5 -2.76 -10.36 -4.39
N ILE A 6 -2.77 -9.27 -3.63
CA ILE A 6 -2.77 -7.90 -4.18
C ILE A 6 -1.51 -7.21 -3.68
N TYR A 7 -0.76 -6.63 -4.61
CA TYR A 7 0.46 -5.89 -4.37
C TYR A 7 0.31 -4.44 -4.79
N THR A 8 0.46 -3.52 -3.84
CA THR A 8 0.31 -2.08 -4.09
C THR A 8 1.58 -1.34 -3.68
N ILE A 9 2.10 -0.54 -4.60
CA ILE A 9 3.16 0.45 -4.33
C ILE A 9 2.55 1.84 -4.46
N GLN A 10 2.73 2.66 -3.44
CA GLN A 10 2.36 4.07 -3.44
C GLN A 10 3.58 4.92 -3.11
N ARG A 11 4.00 5.74 -4.09
CA ARG A 11 5.06 6.72 -3.92
C ARG A 11 4.47 8.11 -3.93
N ALA A 12 4.71 8.87 -2.86
CA ALA A 12 4.31 10.26 -2.75
C ALA A 12 5.55 11.12 -2.55
N THR A 13 5.69 12.15 -3.39
CA THR A 13 6.68 13.22 -3.21
C THR A 13 5.93 14.48 -2.86
N THR A 14 6.25 15.06 -1.71
CA THR A 14 5.72 16.35 -1.26
C THR A 14 6.89 17.32 -1.12
N GLU A 15 6.80 18.44 -1.81
CA GLU A 15 7.77 19.53 -1.70
C GLU A 15 7.06 20.74 -1.10
N THR A 16 7.61 21.27 -0.02
CA THR A 16 7.15 22.48 0.65
C THR A 16 8.29 23.48 0.64
N ARG A 17 8.03 24.71 0.22
CA ARG A 17 9.06 25.75 0.10
C ARG A 17 8.53 27.10 0.55
N VAL A 18 9.40 27.89 1.15
CA VAL A 18 9.05 29.27 1.55
C VAL A 18 9.06 30.16 0.30
N PRO A 19 7.99 30.91 0.00
CA PRO A 19 7.94 31.84 -1.12
C PRO A 19 9.11 32.84 -1.07
N TYR A 20 9.71 33.14 -2.23
CA TYR A 20 10.88 34.02 -2.41
C TYR A 20 12.20 33.52 -1.80
N LEU A 21 12.22 33.10 -0.52
CA LEU A 21 13.42 32.71 0.22
C LEU A 21 14.13 31.46 -0.36
N HIS A 22 13.37 30.51 -0.94
CA HIS A 22 13.94 29.32 -1.59
C HIS A 22 14.84 29.62 -2.81
N LYS A 23 14.80 30.84 -3.34
CA LYS A 23 15.59 31.24 -4.52
C LYS A 23 16.95 31.86 -4.18
N ILE A 24 17.27 32.04 -2.89
CA ILE A 24 18.54 32.63 -2.48
C ILE A 24 19.67 31.66 -2.84
N PRO A 25 20.64 32.06 -3.68
CA PRO A 25 21.80 31.23 -3.95
C PRO A 25 22.54 30.95 -2.64
N VAL A 26 23.10 29.75 -2.49
CA VAL A 26 23.77 29.24 -1.26
C VAL A 26 22.82 28.86 -0.12
N LEU A 27 21.76 29.64 0.17
CA LEU A 27 20.89 29.42 1.35
C LEU A 27 19.51 28.81 1.03
N GLY A 28 19.09 28.77 -0.23
CA GLY A 28 17.75 28.35 -0.63
C GLY A 28 17.35 26.94 -0.17
N ALA A 29 18.32 26.02 -0.01
CA ALA A 29 18.08 24.66 0.46
C ALA A 29 17.58 24.58 1.90
N ALA A 30 17.92 25.56 2.76
CA ALA A 30 17.42 25.61 4.14
C ALA A 30 15.91 25.97 4.21
N PHE A 31 15.36 26.53 3.13
CA PHE A 31 13.97 26.98 3.02
C PHE A 31 13.10 26.06 2.15
N VAL A 32 13.61 24.87 1.82
CA VAL A 32 12.89 23.81 1.11
C VAL A 32 12.85 22.56 1.99
N SER A 33 11.66 21.99 2.14
CA SER A 33 11.44 20.70 2.78
C SER A 33 10.89 19.73 1.74
N LYS A 34 11.62 18.64 1.52
CA LYS A 34 11.20 17.56 0.63
C LYS A 34 10.88 16.34 1.47
N LYS A 35 9.65 15.85 1.37
CA LYS A 35 9.21 14.61 1.99
C LYS A 35 8.94 13.58 0.91
N VAL A 36 9.64 12.45 1.00
CA VAL A 36 9.41 11.29 0.16
C VAL A 36 8.78 10.21 1.04
N ALA A 37 7.62 9.72 0.64
CA ALA A 37 6.95 8.61 1.29
C ALA A 37 6.79 7.47 0.29
N ASP A 38 7.26 6.28 0.69
CA ASP A 38 7.06 5.04 -0.06
C ASP A 38 6.26 4.08 0.84
N SER A 39 5.12 3.62 0.34
CA SER A 39 4.21 2.70 1.03
C SER A 39 4.03 1.46 0.19
N ARG A 40 4.40 0.32 0.78
CA ARG A 40 4.24 -1.00 0.18
C ARG A 40 3.22 -1.79 0.97
N LYS A 41 2.21 -2.31 0.29
CA LYS A 41 1.18 -3.17 0.89
C LYS A 41 1.10 -4.48 0.14
N GLU A 42 1.14 -5.57 0.89
CA GLU A 42 1.05 -6.95 0.42
C GLU A 42 -0.13 -7.62 1.14
N LEU A 43 -1.14 -8.05 0.38
CA LEU A 43 -2.30 -8.77 0.90
C LEU A 43 -2.37 -10.15 0.24
N LEU A 44 -2.52 -11.20 1.04
CA LEU A 44 -2.67 -12.58 0.57
C LEU A 44 -4.03 -13.15 0.99
N ILE A 45 -4.71 -13.81 0.06
CA ILE A 45 -6.02 -14.42 0.30
C ILE A 45 -5.91 -15.95 0.21
N PHE A 46 -6.22 -16.61 1.33
CA PHE A 46 -6.24 -18.07 1.45
C PHE A 46 -7.67 -18.56 1.62
N VAL A 47 -8.04 -19.60 0.89
CA VAL A 47 -9.32 -20.29 1.06
C VAL A 47 -9.07 -21.79 1.23
N THR A 48 -9.74 -22.35 2.23
CA THR A 48 -9.79 -23.79 2.48
C THR A 48 -11.22 -24.24 2.21
N PRO A 49 -11.47 -24.91 1.07
CA PRO A 49 -12.79 -25.47 0.83
C PRO A 49 -13.08 -26.57 1.84
N ARG A 50 -14.34 -26.71 2.24
CA ARG A 50 -14.81 -27.79 3.11
C ARG A 50 -16.00 -28.46 2.45
N ILE A 51 -15.94 -29.78 2.37
CA ILE A 51 -16.98 -30.62 1.78
C ILE A 51 -17.97 -30.95 2.88
N VAL A 52 -19.26 -30.71 2.64
CA VAL A 52 -20.35 -31.09 3.54
C VAL A 52 -21.14 -32.18 2.84
N VAL A 53 -21.23 -33.35 3.45
CA VAL A 53 -22.04 -34.47 2.94
C VAL A 53 -23.39 -34.41 3.65
N ASN A 54 -24.48 -34.33 2.90
CA ASN A 54 -25.83 -34.32 3.48
C ASN A 54 -26.13 -35.69 4.09
N PRO A 55 -26.46 -35.76 5.40
CA PRO A 55 -26.80 -37.03 6.05
C PRO A 55 -28.15 -37.60 5.58
N ASP A 56 -29.01 -36.78 4.97
CA ASP A 56 -30.37 -37.15 4.56
C ASP A 56 -30.45 -38.14 3.38
N LEU A 57 -29.30 -38.49 2.78
CA LEU A 57 -29.20 -39.50 1.72
C LEU A 57 -28.70 -40.86 2.22
N ALA A 58 -28.44 -41.01 3.53
CA ALA A 58 -27.99 -42.26 4.12
C ALA A 58 -29.12 -43.18 4.60
N ASP A 59 -30.35 -42.66 4.71
CA ASP A 59 -31.51 -43.39 5.24
C ASP A 59 -32.64 -43.49 4.19
N ASN A 60 -32.44 -44.34 3.16
CA ASN A 60 -33.53 -44.94 2.36
C ASN A 60 -33.21 -46.40 2.04
#